data_AF-A0A2J7RE65-F1
#
_entry.id   AF-A0A2J7RE65-F1
#
_cell.length_a   1.000
_cell.length_b   1.000
_cell.length_c   1.000
_cell.angle_alpha   90.00
_cell.angle_beta   90.00
_cell.angle_gamma   90.00
#
_symmetry.space_group_name_H-M   'P 1'
#
loop_
_entity.id
_entity.type
_entity.pdbx_description
1 polymer ?
#
loop_
_entity_poly.entity_id
_entity_poly.type
_entity_poly.pdbx_seq_one_letter_code
_entity_poly.pdbx_strand_id
1 'polypeptide(L)'
;MYQIVLGDAGNTMSWIGRGKHGFGVRLVSAQTPHLLSETSFQTLWVTWDRGTVAVGKGPLLHNNTLLKWRMDKKLKVQHIGFASGWGHMAEFRMWNYNDEAGFSQVLHLDVPRSVVPGSEQGTLLIAGGLALPVTSQLHQPGLGLGESTSLAAAVSRFTPLLVLEHMAEQGNNSNINPLDQSEMISRLSTQLQALLHFMKPDFSFGDHHRLGSHSNTVSVLELLAKTQSYISVDPVLVSGIKRWIQQRQADDGGFSPLPTDVALSTPRNLSGSHMLDHQVEMTAETLVTLLQVGLENEVDWETMLQARYFLERNVFRVISPCPLSLMTYALILGK
;
A
#
# COMPACT_ATOMS: atom_id res chain seq x y z
N MET A 1 25.85 -26.53 22.99
CA MET A 1 25.57 -26.41 21.55
C MET A 1 25.87 -27.75 20.91
N TYR A 2 24.97 -28.27 20.09
CA TYR A 2 25.26 -29.40 19.20
C TYR A 2 25.75 -28.84 17.88
N GLN A 3 26.72 -29.52 17.28
CA GLN A 3 27.24 -29.18 15.97
C GLN A 3 27.15 -30.41 15.08
N ILE A 4 26.61 -30.24 13.88
CA ILE A 4 26.63 -31.25 12.83
C ILE A 4 27.62 -30.74 11.78
N VAL A 5 28.68 -31.50 11.55
CA VAL A 5 29.70 -31.19 10.54
C VAL A 5 29.57 -32.19 9.42
N LEU A 6 29.46 -31.68 8.19
CA LEU A 6 29.30 -32.47 6.98
C LEU A 6 30.50 -32.23 6.08
N GLY A 7 31.08 -33.32 5.55
CA GLY A 7 32.20 -33.23 4.62
C GLY A 7 33.54 -32.79 5.23
N ASP A 8 33.79 -33.13 6.49
CA ASP A 8 35.09 -32.99 7.15
C ASP A 8 36.16 -33.92 6.52
N ALA A 9 37.42 -33.68 6.85
CA ALA A 9 38.59 -34.42 6.34
C ALA A 9 38.63 -34.49 4.80
N GLY A 10 38.39 -33.35 4.14
CA GLY A 10 38.37 -33.27 2.68
C GLY A 10 37.15 -33.95 2.06
N ASN A 11 35.96 -33.73 2.63
CA ASN A 11 34.70 -34.30 2.14
C ASN A 11 34.64 -35.83 2.18
N THR A 12 35.26 -36.43 3.21
CA THR A 12 35.28 -37.89 3.40
C THR A 12 34.50 -38.34 4.63
N MET A 13 34.25 -37.44 5.59
CA MET A 13 33.69 -37.80 6.88
C MET A 13 32.67 -36.77 7.36
N SER A 14 31.64 -37.23 8.06
CA SER A 14 30.67 -36.34 8.72
C SER A 14 30.51 -36.76 10.18
N TRP A 15 30.21 -35.82 11.07
CA TRP A 15 30.09 -36.10 12.50
C TRP A 15 29.15 -35.15 13.25
N ILE A 16 28.62 -35.62 14.38
CA ILE A 16 27.88 -34.82 15.35
C ILE A 16 28.75 -34.66 16.59
N GLY A 17 28.88 -33.45 17.10
CA GLY A 17 29.63 -33.15 18.31
C GLY A 17 28.92 -32.17 19.25
N ARG A 18 29.51 -31.98 20.42
CA ARG A 18 29.01 -31.07 21.45
C ARG A 18 30.16 -30.27 22.05
N GLY A 19 29.99 -28.95 22.14
CA GLY A 19 30.97 -28.03 22.71
C GLY A 19 30.83 -26.61 22.17
N LYS A 20 31.78 -25.73 22.50
CA LYS A 20 31.94 -24.38 21.94
C LYS A 20 33.42 -24.17 21.60
N HIS A 21 33.70 -23.36 20.56
CA HIS A 21 35.04 -22.82 20.25
C HIS A 21 36.19 -23.84 20.23
N GLY A 22 36.11 -24.87 19.38
CA GLY A 22 37.22 -25.81 19.15
C GLY A 22 37.45 -26.88 20.24
N PHE A 23 36.90 -26.71 21.45
CA PHE A 23 36.97 -27.67 22.55
C PHE A 23 35.78 -28.66 22.56
N GLY A 24 35.31 -29.05 21.37
CA GLY A 24 34.16 -29.93 21.21
C GLY A 24 34.51 -31.41 21.29
N VAL A 25 33.62 -32.22 21.88
CA VAL A 25 33.72 -33.68 21.85
C VAL A 25 32.92 -34.20 20.65
N ARG A 26 33.55 -35.05 19.84
CA ARG A 26 32.89 -35.78 18.75
C ARG A 26 32.08 -36.93 19.36
N LEU A 27 30.77 -36.95 19.12
CA LEU A 27 29.83 -37.91 19.71
C LEU A 27 29.57 -39.10 18.81
N VAL A 28 29.38 -38.84 17.51
CA VAL A 28 29.21 -39.88 16.49
C VAL A 28 29.80 -39.39 15.17
N SER A 29 30.32 -40.32 14.38
CA SER A 29 30.85 -40.04 13.06
C SER A 29 30.59 -41.17 12.08
N ALA A 30 30.48 -40.82 10.81
CA ALA A 30 30.30 -41.74 9.69
C ALA A 30 31.18 -41.34 8.52
N GLN A 31 31.61 -42.34 7.74
CA GLN A 31 32.29 -42.12 6.48
C GLN A 31 31.27 -41.68 5.43
N THR A 32 31.48 -40.51 4.84
CA THR A 32 30.61 -39.88 3.86
C THR A 32 31.45 -39.30 2.72
N PRO A 33 32.10 -40.15 1.89
CA PRO A 33 32.91 -39.70 0.78
C PRO A 33 32.07 -38.98 -0.27
N HIS A 34 32.55 -37.83 -0.73
CA HIS A 34 31.92 -37.01 -1.77
C HIS A 34 30.48 -36.58 -1.43
N LEU A 35 30.22 -36.29 -0.15
CA LEU A 35 28.90 -35.86 0.29
C LEU A 35 28.51 -34.49 -0.27
N LEU A 36 29.46 -33.55 -0.29
CA LEU A 36 29.32 -32.20 -0.83
C LEU A 36 29.87 -32.12 -2.25
N SER A 37 29.37 -31.19 -3.06
CA SER A 37 29.80 -30.99 -4.45
C SER A 37 29.86 -29.49 -4.75
N GLU A 38 30.81 -29.08 -5.59
CA GLU A 38 30.94 -27.69 -6.06
C GLU A 38 29.96 -27.35 -7.19
N THR A 39 29.52 -28.35 -7.95
CA THR A 39 28.72 -28.17 -9.18
C THR A 39 27.25 -28.52 -9.01
N SER A 40 26.90 -29.23 -7.94
CA SER A 40 25.53 -29.74 -7.73
C SER A 40 25.07 -29.58 -6.30
N PHE A 41 23.81 -29.16 -6.14
CA PHE A 41 23.15 -29.14 -4.84
C PHE A 41 22.86 -30.56 -4.35
N GLN A 42 23.19 -30.82 -3.09
CA GLN A 42 22.88 -32.10 -2.43
C GLN A 42 21.78 -31.86 -1.40
N THR A 43 20.67 -32.58 -1.56
CA THR A 43 19.54 -32.50 -0.62
C THR A 43 19.85 -33.31 0.63
N LEU A 44 19.75 -32.67 1.78
CA LEU A 44 19.96 -33.25 3.10
C LEU A 44 18.80 -32.85 4.00
N TRP A 45 18.37 -33.76 4.87
CA TRP A 45 17.38 -33.47 5.90
C TRP A 45 18.04 -33.52 7.28
N VAL A 46 17.59 -32.64 8.18
CA VAL A 46 18.02 -32.60 9.58
C VAL A 46 16.79 -32.59 10.46
N THR A 47 16.78 -33.42 11.50
CA THR A 47 15.66 -33.55 12.45
C THR A 47 16.16 -33.53 13.88
N TRP A 48 15.33 -33.03 14.80
CA TRP A 48 15.59 -33.04 16.25
C TRP A 48 14.36 -33.50 17.04
N ASP A 49 13.66 -34.52 16.53
CA ASP A 49 12.42 -35.02 17.10
C ASP A 49 12.66 -36.03 18.24
N ARG A 50 11.73 -36.09 19.19
CA ARG A 50 11.72 -37.07 20.31
C ARG A 50 13.04 -37.14 21.09
N GLY A 51 13.77 -36.03 21.18
CA GLY A 51 15.06 -35.95 21.86
C GLY A 51 16.21 -36.65 21.12
N THR A 52 16.12 -36.81 19.80
CA THR A 52 17.17 -37.39 18.96
C THR A 52 17.50 -36.41 17.83
N VAL A 53 18.78 -36.12 17.62
CA VAL A 53 19.24 -35.36 16.45
C VAL A 53 19.72 -36.33 15.38
N ALA A 54 19.20 -36.18 14.17
CA ALA A 54 19.58 -37.02 13.04
C ALA A 54 19.71 -36.20 11.76
N VAL A 55 20.62 -36.63 10.89
CA VAL A 55 20.82 -36.06 9.56
C VAL A 55 20.91 -37.20 8.54
N GLY A 56 20.33 -36.99 7.36
CA GLY A 56 20.37 -37.97 6.28
C GLY A 56 20.31 -37.33 4.90
N LYS A 57 20.36 -38.19 3.88
CA LYS A 57 20.42 -37.79 2.47
C LYS A 57 19.06 -37.95 1.77
N GLY A 58 18.74 -36.98 0.92
CA GLY A 58 17.57 -36.99 0.06
C GLY A 58 16.40 -36.16 0.61
N PRO A 59 15.26 -36.19 -0.08
CA PRO A 59 14.11 -35.35 0.25
C PRO A 59 13.21 -35.94 1.34
N LEU A 60 13.28 -37.25 1.60
CA LEU A 60 12.41 -37.94 2.55
C LEU A 60 13.06 -38.01 3.94
N LEU A 61 12.34 -37.50 4.94
CA LEU A 61 12.71 -37.58 6.35
C LEU A 61 12.94 -39.05 6.78
N HIS A 62 13.97 -39.27 7.59
CA HIS A 62 14.41 -40.59 8.11
C HIS A 62 14.92 -41.59 7.07
N ASN A 63 14.78 -41.32 5.77
CA ASN A 63 15.36 -42.15 4.71
C ASN A 63 16.86 -41.84 4.54
N ASN A 64 17.70 -42.86 4.31
CA ASN A 64 19.17 -42.71 4.19
C ASN A 64 19.81 -41.88 5.31
N THR A 65 19.55 -42.27 6.57
CA THR A 65 20.13 -41.61 7.74
C THR A 65 21.66 -41.78 7.76
N LEU A 66 22.39 -40.66 7.80
CA LEU A 66 23.86 -40.64 7.85
C LEU A 66 24.37 -40.65 9.28
N LEU A 67 23.80 -39.82 10.15
CA LEU A 67 24.21 -39.69 11.54
C LEU A 67 22.97 -39.60 12.43
N LYS A 68 23.05 -40.22 13.61
CA LYS A 68 21.97 -40.21 14.60
C LYS A 68 22.56 -40.18 16.00
N TRP A 69 22.08 -39.27 16.84
CA TRP A 69 22.53 -39.13 18.22
C TRP A 69 21.38 -38.78 19.16
N ARG A 70 21.34 -39.43 20.34
CA ARG A 70 20.33 -39.14 21.36
C ARG A 70 20.72 -37.88 22.15
N MET A 71 19.91 -36.83 22.04
CA MET A 71 20.12 -35.60 22.78
C MET A 71 19.79 -35.76 24.27
N ASP A 72 20.37 -34.87 25.07
CA ASP A 72 20.05 -34.72 26.48
C ASP A 72 18.61 -34.19 26.65
N LYS A 73 17.83 -34.84 27.52
CA LYS A 73 16.40 -34.53 27.75
C LYS A 73 16.14 -33.09 28.19
N LYS A 74 17.15 -32.38 28.71
CA LYS A 74 17.04 -31.00 29.18
C LYS A 74 17.22 -29.94 28.08
N LEU A 75 17.64 -30.32 26.87
CA LEU A 75 17.95 -29.37 25.79
C LEU A 75 16.78 -29.24 24.80
N LYS A 76 16.29 -28.00 24.64
CA LYS A 76 15.36 -27.62 23.57
C LYS A 76 16.11 -26.79 22.52
N VAL A 77 15.95 -27.13 21.24
CA VAL A 77 16.55 -26.38 20.13
C VAL A 77 15.67 -25.16 19.86
N GLN A 78 16.22 -23.96 20.03
CA GLN A 78 15.53 -22.68 19.77
C GLN A 78 16.03 -21.99 18.50
N HIS A 79 17.32 -22.17 18.18
CA HIS A 79 17.99 -21.49 17.09
C HIS A 79 18.84 -22.49 16.31
N ILE A 80 18.94 -22.25 15.01
CA ILE A 80 19.79 -23.00 14.08
C ILE A 80 20.70 -21.99 13.40
N GLY A 81 21.98 -22.33 13.28
CA GLY A 81 22.97 -21.53 12.58
C GLY A 81 23.73 -22.39 11.58
N PHE A 82 24.13 -21.77 10.48
CA PHE A 82 24.91 -22.39 9.42
C PHE A 82 26.24 -21.66 9.30
N ALA A 83 27.29 -22.42 9.04
CA ALA A 83 28.62 -21.88 8.79
C ALA A 83 29.34 -22.80 7.82
N SER A 84 30.15 -22.22 6.94
CA SER A 84 31.08 -22.97 6.12
C SER A 84 32.37 -23.25 6.88
N GLY A 85 33.17 -24.20 6.36
CA GLY A 85 34.54 -24.38 6.80
C GLY A 85 35.39 -23.14 6.51
N TRP A 86 36.43 -22.93 7.31
CA TRP A 86 37.34 -21.80 7.12
C TRP A 86 37.97 -21.84 5.72
N GLY A 87 37.89 -20.73 4.98
CA GLY A 87 38.43 -20.61 3.62
C GLY A 87 37.54 -21.21 2.52
N HIS A 88 36.37 -21.76 2.85
CA HIS A 88 35.44 -22.33 1.88
C HIS A 88 34.13 -21.54 1.82
N MET A 89 33.63 -21.30 0.59
CA MET A 89 32.28 -20.75 0.37
C MET A 89 31.27 -21.89 0.32
N ALA A 90 30.12 -21.70 0.96
CA ALA A 90 29.02 -22.65 0.92
C ALA A 90 27.70 -21.92 0.70
N GLU A 91 26.87 -22.45 -0.19
CA GLU A 91 25.51 -21.98 -0.41
C GLU A 91 24.53 -22.89 0.33
N PHE A 92 23.64 -22.29 1.12
CA PHE A 92 22.61 -23.00 1.86
C PHE A 92 21.24 -22.60 1.31
N ARG A 93 20.46 -23.57 0.84
CA ARG A 93 19.05 -23.38 0.50
C ARG A 93 18.20 -24.13 1.52
N MET A 94 17.42 -23.38 2.29
CA MET A 94 16.52 -23.92 3.29
C MET A 94 15.11 -23.95 2.73
N TRP A 95 14.53 -25.13 2.59
CA TRP A 95 13.13 -25.29 2.25
C TRP A 95 12.41 -25.75 3.52
N ASN A 96 11.55 -24.90 4.06
CA ASN A 96 10.76 -25.25 5.22
C ASN A 96 9.66 -26.23 4.79
N TYR A 97 9.81 -27.52 5.13
CA TYR A 97 8.77 -28.53 4.94
C TYR A 97 7.77 -28.48 6.10
N ASN A 98 7.15 -27.32 6.30
CA ASN A 98 5.98 -27.18 7.15
C ASN A 98 4.87 -26.62 6.27
N ASP A 99 3.93 -27.49 5.88
CA ASP A 99 2.75 -27.15 5.08
C ASP A 99 1.88 -26.05 5.73
N GLU A 100 2.13 -25.73 7.01
CA GLU A 100 1.32 -24.79 7.79
C GLU A 100 1.88 -23.36 7.88
N ALA A 101 3.06 -23.04 7.34
CA ALA A 101 3.68 -21.72 7.59
C ALA A 101 4.40 -21.05 6.40
N GLY A 102 4.13 -21.45 5.16
CA GLY A 102 4.74 -20.81 3.99
C GLY A 102 3.73 -20.64 2.87
N PHE A 103 3.08 -19.47 2.80
CA PHE A 103 2.36 -19.08 1.59
C PHE A 103 3.39 -18.87 0.48
N SER A 104 3.53 -19.85 -0.41
CA SER A 104 4.36 -19.74 -1.60
C SER A 104 3.46 -19.41 -2.78
N GLN A 105 3.52 -18.15 -3.24
CA GLN A 105 2.88 -17.73 -4.48
C GLN A 105 3.95 -17.57 -5.54
N VAL A 106 3.84 -18.32 -6.63
CA VAL A 106 4.69 -18.15 -7.81
C VAL A 106 4.09 -17.05 -8.67
N LEU A 107 4.82 -15.95 -8.83
CA LEU A 107 4.46 -14.86 -9.73
C LEU A 107 5.06 -15.15 -11.11
N HIS A 108 4.20 -15.46 -12.08
CA HIS A 108 4.59 -15.54 -13.49
C HIS A 108 4.66 -14.13 -14.06
N LEU A 109 5.88 -13.64 -14.32
CA LEU A 109 6.11 -12.35 -14.98
C LEU A 109 6.35 -12.61 -16.46
N ASP A 110 5.32 -12.35 -17.28
CA ASP A 110 5.43 -12.42 -18.73
C ASP A 110 5.96 -11.11 -19.29
N VAL A 111 6.87 -11.20 -20.27
CA VAL A 111 7.40 -10.04 -20.99
C VAL A 111 6.43 -9.66 -22.12
N PRO A 112 5.94 -8.39 -22.18
CA PRO A 112 5.06 -7.94 -23.27
C PRO A 112 5.70 -8.14 -24.64
N ARG A 113 4.91 -8.42 -25.68
CA ARG A 113 5.45 -8.75 -27.02
C ARG A 113 6.08 -7.57 -27.77
N SER A 114 6.07 -6.37 -27.20
CA SER A 114 6.48 -5.11 -27.84
C SER A 114 7.54 -4.34 -27.03
N VAL A 115 8.38 -5.03 -26.24
CA VAL A 115 9.50 -4.39 -25.55
C VAL A 115 10.80 -4.48 -26.36
N VAL A 116 11.66 -3.48 -26.15
CA VAL A 116 13.01 -3.45 -26.71
C VAL A 116 13.83 -4.56 -26.04
N PRO A 117 14.53 -5.41 -26.80
CA PRO A 117 15.36 -6.45 -26.21
C PRO A 117 16.35 -5.88 -25.19
N GLY A 118 16.38 -6.41 -23.97
CA GLY A 118 17.29 -5.96 -22.91
C GLY A 118 16.73 -4.84 -22.01
N SER A 119 15.49 -4.38 -22.25
CA SER A 119 14.83 -3.37 -21.41
C SER A 119 13.96 -3.98 -20.30
N GLU A 120 14.09 -5.27 -20.01
CA GLU A 120 13.27 -5.97 -19.01
C GLU A 120 13.70 -5.59 -17.59
N GLN A 121 12.82 -4.94 -16.84
CA GLN A 121 13.03 -4.61 -15.43
C GLN A 121 11.76 -4.87 -14.62
N GLY A 122 11.91 -5.29 -13.38
CA GLY A 122 10.80 -5.53 -12.45
C GLY A 122 11.21 -5.21 -11.02
N THR A 123 10.29 -4.63 -10.26
CA THR A 123 10.49 -4.28 -8.84
C THR A 123 9.47 -5.05 -8.01
N LEU A 124 9.94 -5.84 -7.04
CA LEU A 124 9.08 -6.51 -6.07
C LEU A 124 9.02 -5.68 -4.78
N LEU A 125 7.85 -5.15 -4.47
CA LEU A 125 7.58 -4.46 -3.20
C LEU A 125 6.73 -5.35 -2.30
N ILE A 126 7.27 -5.67 -1.11
CA ILE A 126 6.57 -6.45 -0.09
C ILE A 126 6.24 -5.50 1.06
N ALA A 127 4.95 -5.24 1.26
CA ALA A 127 4.46 -4.41 2.36
C ALA A 127 3.71 -5.25 3.40
N GLY A 128 4.01 -5.04 4.68
CA GLY A 128 3.30 -5.65 5.79
C GLY A 128 2.06 -4.83 6.18
N GLY A 129 0.96 -4.97 5.44
CA GLY A 129 -0.30 -4.25 5.68
C GLY A 129 -0.87 -3.59 4.43
N LEU A 130 -2.10 -3.05 4.52
CA LEU A 130 -2.75 -2.32 3.43
C LEU A 130 -2.25 -0.88 3.28
N ALA A 131 -1.71 -0.31 4.36
CA ALA A 131 -1.05 0.99 4.31
C ALA A 131 0.29 0.82 3.56
N LEU A 132 0.28 1.19 2.28
CA LEU A 132 1.52 1.20 1.51
C LEU A 132 2.46 2.25 2.12
N PRO A 133 3.75 1.92 2.34
CA PRO A 133 4.73 2.94 2.68
C PRO A 133 4.63 3.99 1.58
N VAL A 134 4.52 5.27 1.95
CA VAL A 134 4.50 6.38 1.00
C VAL A 134 5.76 6.20 0.16
N THR A 135 5.61 5.60 -1.02
CA THR A 135 6.60 5.69 -2.07
C THR A 135 6.60 7.15 -2.37
N SER A 136 7.49 7.89 -1.70
CA SER A 136 7.96 9.18 -2.15
C SER A 136 8.16 8.98 -3.62
N GLN A 137 7.27 9.52 -4.45
CA GLN A 137 7.38 9.45 -5.89
C GLN A 137 8.83 9.84 -6.14
N LEU A 138 9.63 8.84 -6.54
CA LEU A 138 11.05 9.03 -6.74
C LEU A 138 11.08 10.22 -7.67
N HIS A 139 11.73 11.30 -7.23
CA HIS A 139 12.17 12.32 -8.16
C HIS A 139 12.92 11.55 -9.24
N GLN A 140 12.28 11.31 -10.39
CA GLN A 140 12.98 10.89 -11.58
C GLN A 140 13.61 12.18 -12.10
N PRO A 141 14.91 12.41 -11.85
CA PRO A 141 15.55 13.65 -12.25
C PRO A 141 15.77 13.49 -13.76
N GLY A 142 14.84 13.99 -14.57
CA GLY A 142 14.90 13.82 -16.02
C GLY A 142 13.66 14.17 -16.82
N LEU A 143 12.46 14.21 -16.21
CA LEU A 143 11.23 14.70 -16.84
C LEU A 143 10.92 16.15 -16.38
N GLY A 144 11.91 17.02 -16.54
CA GLY A 144 11.91 18.41 -16.06
C GLY A 144 10.99 19.39 -16.80
N LEU A 145 9.87 18.97 -17.39
CA LEU A 145 8.94 19.85 -18.09
C LEU A 145 7.48 19.39 -17.91
N GLY A 146 6.83 19.81 -16.82
CA GLY A 146 5.36 19.79 -16.73
C GLY A 146 4.72 19.21 -15.46
N GLU A 147 5.43 19.09 -14.34
CA GLU A 147 4.91 18.44 -13.12
C GLU A 147 3.81 19.23 -12.37
N SER A 148 3.32 20.32 -12.95
CA SER A 148 2.18 21.14 -12.47
C SER A 148 1.18 21.45 -13.59
N THR A 149 1.02 20.58 -14.59
CA THR A 149 0.10 20.87 -15.71
C THR A 149 -1.38 20.61 -15.39
N SER A 150 -1.69 19.79 -14.38
CA SER A 150 -3.09 19.51 -14.00
C SER A 150 -3.31 19.48 -12.48
N LEU A 151 -4.51 19.86 -12.08
CA LEU A 151 -5.02 19.84 -10.71
C LEU A 151 -5.07 18.42 -10.16
N ALA A 152 -5.42 17.43 -10.98
CA ALA A 152 -5.44 16.02 -10.56
C ALA A 152 -4.04 15.56 -10.08
N ALA A 153 -2.98 15.96 -10.79
CA ALA A 153 -1.61 15.70 -10.35
C ALA A 153 -1.28 16.43 -9.04
N ALA A 154 -1.74 17.67 -8.86
CA ALA A 154 -1.57 18.41 -7.62
C ALA A 154 -2.28 17.75 -6.42
N VAL A 155 -3.52 17.28 -6.60
CA VAL A 155 -4.28 16.55 -5.57
C VAL A 155 -3.59 15.23 -5.20
N SER A 156 -3.05 14.51 -6.18
CA SER A 156 -2.33 13.24 -5.92
C SER A 156 -1.11 13.40 -5.01
N ARG A 157 -0.51 14.60 -4.94
CA ARG A 157 0.63 14.86 -4.06
C ARG A 157 0.27 14.82 -2.58
N PHE A 158 -1.03 14.90 -2.25
CA PHE A 158 -1.56 14.81 -0.90
C PHE A 158 -1.85 13.37 -0.43
N THR A 159 -1.55 12.33 -1.21
CA THR A 159 -1.65 10.93 -0.77
C THR A 159 -1.01 10.64 0.60
N PRO A 160 0.11 11.28 1.02
CA PRO A 160 0.65 11.09 2.37
C PRO A 160 -0.32 11.40 3.52
N LEU A 161 -1.39 12.17 3.29
CA LEU A 161 -2.42 12.43 4.30
C LEU A 161 -3.10 11.15 4.79
N LEU A 162 -3.38 10.19 3.91
CA LEU A 162 -4.00 8.92 4.32
C LEU A 162 -3.11 8.15 5.29
N VAL A 163 -1.80 8.27 5.10
CA VAL A 163 -0.81 7.68 6.00
C VAL A 163 -0.78 8.43 7.33
N LEU A 164 -0.85 9.77 7.31
CA LEU A 164 -0.95 10.57 8.52
C LEU A 164 -2.25 10.31 9.31
N GLU A 165 -3.38 10.13 8.63
CA GLU A 165 -4.68 9.80 9.23
C GLU A 165 -4.61 8.42 9.90
N HIS A 166 -4.13 7.41 9.17
CA HIS A 166 -3.94 6.07 9.71
C HIS A 166 -2.96 6.06 10.91
N MET A 167 -1.89 6.86 10.82
CA MET A 167 -0.93 7.03 11.92
C MET A 167 -1.57 7.67 13.15
N ALA A 168 -2.42 8.68 12.95
CA ALA A 168 -3.11 9.37 14.05
C ALA A 168 -4.09 8.43 14.78
N GLU A 169 -4.80 7.58 14.05
CA GLU A 169 -5.75 6.61 14.61
C GLU A 169 -5.07 5.46 15.37
N GLN A 170 -3.87 5.03 14.94
CA GLN A 170 -3.17 3.88 15.51
C GLN A 170 -2.47 4.17 16.86
N GLY A 171 -2.40 5.43 17.31
CA GLY A 171 -1.99 5.81 18.68
C GLY A 171 -0.58 5.38 19.13
N ASN A 172 0.23 4.77 18.27
CA ASN A 172 1.49 4.14 18.64
C ASN A 172 2.68 5.06 18.33
N ASN A 173 2.83 6.10 19.15
CA ASN A 173 3.89 7.12 19.09
C ASN A 173 5.33 6.57 19.27
N SER A 174 5.55 5.25 19.37
CA SER A 174 6.84 4.67 19.74
C SER A 174 7.77 4.32 18.58
N ASN A 175 7.27 4.28 17.33
CA ASN A 175 8.05 3.83 16.16
C ASN A 175 8.32 4.95 15.13
N ILE A 176 8.04 6.21 15.47
CA ILE A 176 8.10 7.32 14.52
C ILE A 176 9.30 8.21 14.85
N ASN A 177 10.14 8.47 13.84
CA ASN A 177 11.11 9.55 13.92
C ASN A 177 10.32 10.87 13.80
N PRO A 178 10.34 11.76 14.80
CA PRO A 178 9.63 13.04 14.75
C PRO A 178 10.08 13.94 13.58
N LEU A 179 11.28 13.68 13.05
CA LEU A 179 11.83 14.32 11.87
C LEU A 179 11.00 14.02 10.61
N ASP A 180 10.57 12.78 10.41
CA ASP A 180 9.82 12.37 9.22
C ASP A 180 8.43 13.05 9.17
N GLN A 181 7.79 13.20 10.33
CA GLN A 181 6.52 13.91 10.44
C GLN A 181 6.66 15.40 10.12
N SER A 182 7.72 16.05 10.64
CA SER A 182 7.98 17.47 10.34
C SER A 182 8.29 17.70 8.86
N GLU A 183 8.99 16.78 8.22
CA GLU A 183 9.27 16.83 6.79
C GLU A 183 7.98 16.67 5.98
N MET A 184 7.11 15.72 6.33
CA MET A 184 5.80 15.57 5.67
C MET A 184 4.94 16.83 5.79
N ILE A 185 4.87 17.46 6.97
CA ILE A 185 4.11 18.70 7.17
C ILE A 185 4.67 19.85 6.32
N SER A 186 6.00 19.96 6.23
CA SER A 186 6.65 20.98 5.38
C SER A 186 6.40 20.76 3.87
N ARG A 187 6.29 19.50 3.44
CA ARG A 187 5.91 19.15 2.06
C ARG A 187 4.45 19.48 1.78
N LEU A 188 3.54 19.18 2.72
CA LEU A 188 2.11 19.50 2.61
C LEU A 188 1.88 21.01 2.46
N SER A 189 2.60 21.86 3.19
CA SER A 189 2.45 23.33 3.04
C SER A 189 2.90 23.81 1.66
N THR A 190 4.00 23.27 1.15
CA THR A 190 4.50 23.54 -0.21
C THR A 190 3.48 23.08 -1.27
N GLN A 191 2.89 21.90 -1.07
CA GLN A 191 1.87 21.35 -1.98
C GLN A 191 0.57 22.16 -1.95
N LEU A 192 0.16 22.67 -0.78
CA LEU A 192 -1.01 23.54 -0.63
C LEU A 192 -0.82 24.85 -1.40
N GLN A 193 0.37 25.45 -1.36
CA GLN A 193 0.67 26.62 -2.18
C GLN A 193 0.55 26.33 -3.69
N ALA A 194 1.04 25.16 -4.14
CA ALA A 194 0.90 24.74 -5.53
C ALA A 194 -0.57 24.51 -5.93
N LEU A 195 -1.40 23.98 -5.02
CA LEU A 195 -2.83 23.78 -5.23
C LEU A 195 -3.58 25.10 -5.44
N LEU A 196 -3.24 26.13 -4.66
CA LEU A 196 -3.87 27.45 -4.76
C LEU A 196 -3.60 28.13 -6.11
N HIS A 197 -2.60 27.71 -6.88
CA HIS A 197 -2.37 28.22 -8.24
C HIS A 197 -3.53 27.93 -9.21
N PHE A 198 -4.31 26.87 -8.95
CA PHE A 198 -5.46 26.50 -9.77
C PHE A 198 -6.76 27.23 -9.38
N MET A 199 -6.72 27.99 -8.28
CA MET A 199 -7.85 28.76 -7.77
C MET A 199 -8.20 29.93 -8.69
N LYS A 200 -9.49 30.17 -8.84
CA LYS A 200 -10.07 31.27 -9.61
C LYS A 200 -10.49 32.44 -8.69
N PRO A 201 -10.76 33.63 -9.26
CA PRO A 201 -11.26 34.77 -8.49
C PRO A 201 -12.60 34.51 -7.78
N ASP A 202 -13.40 33.56 -8.26
CA ASP A 202 -14.68 33.16 -7.68
C ASP A 202 -14.57 32.00 -6.67
N PHE A 203 -13.35 31.66 -6.23
CA PHE A 203 -13.03 30.52 -5.35
C PHE A 203 -13.23 29.14 -5.96
N SER A 204 -13.55 29.03 -7.26
CA SER A 204 -13.58 27.73 -7.96
C SER A 204 -12.18 27.24 -8.32
N PHE A 205 -12.05 25.92 -8.55
CA PHE A 205 -10.81 25.29 -8.99
C PHE A 205 -10.97 24.66 -10.37
N GLY A 206 -9.90 24.68 -11.17
CA GLY A 206 -9.88 24.02 -12.47
C GLY A 206 -8.56 24.20 -13.21
N ASP A 207 -8.26 23.25 -14.10
CA ASP A 207 -7.00 23.20 -14.87
C ASP A 207 -6.80 24.44 -15.74
N HIS A 208 -7.87 24.88 -16.40
CA HIS A 208 -7.79 26.06 -17.26
C HIS A 208 -7.97 27.32 -16.43
N HIS A 209 -7.10 28.32 -16.59
CA HIS A 209 -7.15 29.61 -15.87
C HIS A 209 -8.49 30.37 -15.88
N ARG A 210 -9.45 30.06 -16.77
CA ARG A 210 -10.74 30.76 -16.91
C ARG A 210 -11.96 29.88 -16.65
N LEU A 211 -11.81 28.57 -16.56
CA LEU A 211 -12.92 27.64 -16.38
C LEU A 211 -12.77 26.94 -15.04
N GLY A 212 -13.80 27.04 -14.21
CA GLY A 212 -13.95 26.23 -13.00
C GLY A 212 -14.52 24.85 -13.33
N SER A 213 -14.38 23.93 -12.39
CA SER A 213 -14.95 22.58 -12.41
C SER A 213 -15.60 22.30 -11.06
N HIS A 214 -16.80 21.70 -11.07
CA HIS A 214 -17.51 21.39 -9.84
C HIS A 214 -16.78 20.30 -9.05
N SER A 215 -16.55 19.16 -9.69
CA SER A 215 -15.94 17.98 -9.07
C SER A 215 -14.55 18.29 -8.52
N ASN A 216 -13.77 19.09 -9.25
CA ASN A 216 -12.47 19.56 -8.80
C ASN A 216 -12.56 20.45 -7.56
N THR A 217 -13.49 21.40 -7.56
CA THR A 217 -13.69 22.32 -6.43
C THR A 217 -14.14 21.56 -5.17
N VAL A 218 -15.04 20.59 -5.35
CA VAL A 218 -15.51 19.70 -4.28
C VAL A 218 -14.38 18.82 -3.74
N SER A 219 -13.57 18.21 -4.61
CA SER A 219 -12.41 17.41 -4.22
C SER A 219 -11.36 18.23 -3.46
N VAL A 220 -11.13 19.49 -3.90
CA VAL A 220 -10.24 20.42 -3.20
C VAL A 220 -10.80 20.80 -1.83
N LEU A 221 -12.12 21.02 -1.71
CA LEU A 221 -12.75 21.30 -0.41
C LEU A 221 -12.57 20.15 0.57
N GLU A 222 -12.82 18.91 0.14
CA GLU A 222 -12.57 17.71 0.95
C GLU A 222 -11.11 17.64 1.41
N LEU A 223 -10.19 17.87 0.47
CA LEU A 223 -8.77 17.86 0.77
C LEU A 223 -8.38 18.94 1.79
N LEU A 224 -8.87 20.16 1.62
CA LEU A 224 -8.62 21.27 2.55
C LEU A 224 -9.14 20.94 3.95
N ALA A 225 -10.34 20.37 4.05
CA ALA A 225 -10.91 19.95 5.34
C ALA A 225 -10.06 18.87 6.03
N LYS A 226 -9.58 17.87 5.28
CA LYS A 226 -8.67 16.84 5.82
C LYS A 226 -7.33 17.44 6.28
N THR A 227 -6.76 18.36 5.49
CA THR A 227 -5.50 19.04 5.84
C THR A 227 -5.59 19.95 7.06
N GLN A 228 -6.79 20.48 7.37
CA GLN A 228 -7.01 21.41 8.48
C GLN A 228 -6.60 20.82 9.84
N SER A 229 -6.60 19.49 9.98
CA SER A 229 -6.16 18.80 11.20
C SER A 229 -4.64 18.89 11.46
N TYR A 230 -3.84 19.15 10.42
CA TYR A 230 -2.37 19.20 10.49
C TYR A 230 -1.80 20.60 10.20
N ILE A 231 -2.46 21.39 9.36
CA ILE A 231 -2.02 22.71 8.91
C ILE A 231 -3.19 23.69 9.03
N SER A 232 -2.92 24.90 9.52
CA SER A 232 -3.91 25.98 9.54
C SER A 232 -4.25 26.43 8.11
N VAL A 233 -5.47 26.11 7.67
CA VAL A 233 -6.04 26.59 6.41
C VAL A 233 -6.80 27.90 6.65
N ASP A 234 -6.76 28.83 5.70
CA ASP A 234 -7.49 30.10 5.79
C ASP A 234 -9.02 29.86 5.79
N PRO A 235 -9.76 30.26 6.84
CA PRO A 235 -11.22 30.10 6.89
C PRO A 235 -11.95 30.90 5.80
N VAL A 236 -11.35 31.98 5.28
CA VAL A 236 -11.93 32.76 4.17
C VAL A 236 -11.96 31.93 2.89
N LEU A 237 -10.92 31.11 2.65
CA LEU A 237 -10.85 30.21 1.52
C LEU A 237 -11.97 29.15 1.58
N VAL A 238 -12.08 28.46 2.72
CA VAL A 238 -13.07 27.39 2.92
C VAL A 238 -14.50 27.95 2.79
N SER A 239 -14.78 29.09 3.43
CA SER A 239 -16.10 29.74 3.33
C SER A 239 -16.40 30.29 1.93
N GLY A 240 -15.38 30.76 1.20
CA GLY A 240 -15.49 31.17 -0.20
C GLY A 240 -15.90 30.02 -1.11
N ILE A 241 -15.24 28.86 -0.96
CA ILE A 241 -15.55 27.63 -1.71
C ILE A 241 -16.96 27.13 -1.39
N LYS A 242 -17.32 27.05 -0.09
CA LYS A 242 -18.68 26.66 0.34
C LYS A 242 -19.75 27.55 -0.30
N ARG A 243 -19.55 28.87 -0.27
CA ARG A 243 -20.49 29.83 -0.86
C ARG A 243 -20.63 29.64 -2.37
N TRP A 244 -19.53 29.39 -3.08
CA TRP A 244 -19.57 29.13 -4.51
C TRP A 244 -20.35 27.84 -4.83
N ILE A 245 -20.17 26.78 -4.05
CA ILE A 245 -20.92 25.52 -4.20
C ILE A 245 -22.41 25.78 -3.94
N GLN A 246 -22.76 26.44 -2.84
CA GLN A 246 -24.15 26.74 -2.45
C GLN A 246 -24.90 27.53 -3.53
N GLN A 247 -24.25 28.51 -4.16
CA GLN A 247 -24.84 29.32 -5.23
C GLN A 247 -25.21 28.51 -6.49
N ARG A 248 -24.63 27.31 -6.64
CA ARG A 248 -24.87 26.44 -7.80
C ARG A 248 -25.93 25.38 -7.57
N GLN A 249 -26.46 25.26 -6.36
CA GLN A 249 -27.54 24.34 -6.09
C GLN A 249 -28.80 24.79 -6.82
N ALA A 250 -29.44 23.88 -7.56
CA ALA A 250 -30.70 24.15 -8.22
C ALA A 250 -31.89 24.06 -7.24
N ASP A 251 -33.06 24.56 -7.64
CA ASP A 251 -34.28 24.56 -6.83
C ASP A 251 -34.76 23.14 -6.47
N ASP A 252 -34.36 22.13 -7.24
CA ASP A 252 -34.64 20.72 -6.97
C ASP A 252 -33.63 20.08 -5.99
N GLY A 253 -32.63 20.84 -5.55
CA GLY A 253 -31.56 20.42 -4.64
C GLY A 253 -30.35 19.81 -5.33
N GLY A 254 -30.39 19.57 -6.65
CA GLY A 254 -29.33 18.90 -7.39
C GLY A 254 -28.20 19.84 -7.85
N PHE A 255 -27.03 19.25 -8.13
CA PHE A 255 -25.89 19.94 -8.74
C PHE A 255 -25.66 19.42 -10.16
N SER A 256 -25.73 20.33 -11.14
CA SER A 256 -25.50 19.99 -12.55
C SER A 256 -24.02 20.18 -12.94
N PRO A 257 -23.46 19.29 -13.79
CA PRO A 257 -22.06 19.37 -14.21
C PRO A 257 -21.78 20.63 -15.05
N LEU A 258 -20.59 21.20 -14.88
CA LEU A 258 -20.11 22.29 -15.74
C LEU A 258 -19.57 21.73 -17.07
N PRO A 259 -19.45 22.56 -18.13
CA PRO A 259 -18.90 22.12 -19.41
C PRO A 259 -17.52 21.45 -19.31
N THR A 260 -16.69 21.88 -18.35
CA THR A 260 -15.38 21.27 -18.05
C THR A 260 -15.51 19.85 -17.49
N ASP A 261 -16.56 19.58 -16.72
CA ASP A 261 -16.81 18.28 -16.08
C ASP A 261 -17.34 17.27 -17.10
N VAL A 262 -18.12 17.73 -18.08
CA VAL A 262 -18.69 16.89 -19.15
C VAL A 262 -17.64 16.46 -20.17
N ALA A 263 -16.61 17.28 -20.41
CA ALA A 263 -15.58 17.01 -21.41
C ALA A 263 -14.69 15.78 -21.09
N LEU A 264 -14.61 15.38 -19.82
CA LEU A 264 -13.83 14.22 -19.36
C LEU A 264 -14.56 12.89 -19.60
N SER A 265 -15.89 12.91 -19.70
CA SER A 265 -16.74 11.71 -19.85
C SER A 265 -17.17 11.49 -21.31
N THR A 266 -16.21 11.29 -22.22
CA THR A 266 -16.38 10.87 -23.63
C THR A 266 -17.31 11.71 -24.54
N PRO A 267 -16.88 12.07 -25.77
CA PRO A 267 -17.74 12.74 -26.75
C PRO A 267 -18.63 11.70 -27.46
N ARG A 268 -19.65 11.15 -26.79
CA ARG A 268 -20.67 10.33 -27.46
C ARG A 268 -22.05 10.62 -26.88
N ASN A 269 -22.86 11.32 -27.68
CA ASN A 269 -24.32 11.39 -27.62
C ASN A 269 -24.90 11.12 -26.22
N LEU A 270 -24.85 12.13 -25.36
CA LEU A 270 -25.44 12.10 -24.02
C LEU A 270 -26.96 11.89 -24.15
N SER A 271 -27.40 10.64 -24.07
CA SER A 271 -28.80 10.31 -23.81
C SER A 271 -29.19 10.93 -22.47
N GLY A 272 -30.42 11.42 -22.33
CA GLY A 272 -30.89 12.09 -21.10
C GLY A 272 -30.69 11.29 -19.81
N SER A 273 -30.64 9.94 -19.92
CA SER A 273 -30.30 9.06 -18.80
C SER A 273 -28.90 9.29 -18.24
N HIS A 274 -27.91 9.53 -19.11
CA HIS A 274 -26.52 9.75 -18.67
C HIS A 274 -26.36 11.10 -17.98
N MET A 275 -27.14 12.12 -18.35
CA MET A 275 -27.09 13.42 -17.66
C MET A 275 -27.62 13.32 -16.23
N LEU A 276 -28.69 12.54 -16.02
CA LEU A 276 -29.21 12.26 -14.68
C LEU A 276 -28.21 11.47 -13.84
N ASP A 277 -27.53 10.47 -14.42
CA ASP A 277 -26.50 9.71 -13.71
C ASP A 277 -25.37 10.63 -13.20
N HIS A 278 -24.86 11.52 -14.05
CA HIS A 278 -23.81 12.48 -13.66
C HIS A 278 -24.30 13.52 -12.65
N GLN A 279 -25.55 13.97 -12.76
CA GLN A 279 -26.14 14.90 -11.79
C GLN A 279 -26.28 14.24 -10.41
N VAL A 280 -26.67 12.97 -10.35
CA VAL A 280 -26.75 12.21 -9.10
C VAL A 280 -25.38 11.96 -8.51
N GLU A 281 -24.40 11.55 -9.32
CA GLU A 281 -22.99 11.38 -8.90
C GLU A 281 -22.44 12.68 -8.28
N MET A 282 -22.55 13.79 -9.01
CA MET A 282 -22.08 15.10 -8.55
C MET A 282 -22.79 15.57 -7.27
N THR A 283 -24.09 15.34 -7.18
CA THR A 283 -24.86 15.71 -5.98
C THR A 283 -24.48 14.85 -4.78
N ALA A 284 -24.27 13.55 -4.98
CA ALA A 284 -23.85 12.63 -3.94
C ALA A 284 -22.44 12.97 -3.42
N GLU A 285 -21.47 13.19 -4.30
CA GLU A 285 -20.12 13.63 -3.92
C GLU A 285 -20.15 14.95 -3.14
N THR A 286 -20.92 15.94 -3.63
CA THR A 286 -21.05 17.23 -2.96
C THR A 286 -21.66 17.08 -1.57
N LEU A 287 -22.70 16.26 -1.42
CA LEU A 287 -23.31 16.01 -0.11
C LEU A 287 -22.32 15.36 0.87
N VAL A 288 -21.57 14.34 0.42
CA VAL A 288 -20.55 13.67 1.25
C VAL A 288 -19.50 14.67 1.73
N THR A 289 -18.97 15.49 0.84
CA THR A 289 -17.93 16.47 1.19
C THR A 289 -18.46 17.55 2.15
N LEU A 290 -19.68 18.05 1.95
CA LEU A 290 -20.29 19.02 2.86
C LEU A 290 -20.46 18.45 4.28
N LEU A 291 -20.84 17.17 4.39
CA LEU A 291 -20.95 16.49 5.68
C LEU A 291 -19.57 16.30 6.35
N GLN A 292 -18.52 16.00 5.58
CA GLN A 292 -17.16 15.85 6.09
C GLN A 292 -16.53 17.16 6.55
N VAL A 293 -16.77 18.26 5.83
CA VAL A 293 -16.28 19.61 6.18
C VAL A 293 -17.00 20.15 7.42
N GLY A 294 -18.22 19.67 7.68
CA GLY A 294 -19.05 20.10 8.79
C GLY A 294 -19.99 21.26 8.42
N LEU A 295 -21.17 21.24 9.04
CA LEU A 295 -22.25 22.20 8.85
C LEU A 295 -22.20 23.26 9.95
N GLU A 296 -21.80 24.48 9.61
CA GLU A 296 -21.63 25.56 10.61
C GLU A 296 -22.79 26.55 10.60
N ASN A 297 -23.43 26.73 9.44
CA ASN A 297 -24.45 27.75 9.21
C ASN A 297 -25.80 27.13 8.84
N GLU A 298 -26.88 27.88 9.06
CA GLU A 298 -28.24 27.52 8.60
C GLU A 298 -28.30 27.27 7.08
N VAL A 299 -27.51 28.02 6.30
CA VAL A 299 -27.42 27.84 4.84
C VAL A 299 -26.76 26.49 4.49
N ASP A 300 -25.76 26.06 5.26
CA ASP A 300 -25.11 24.76 5.06
C ASP A 300 -26.13 23.63 5.30
N TRP A 301 -26.97 23.78 6.34
CA TRP A 301 -28.01 22.83 6.68
C TRP A 301 -29.11 22.75 5.61
N GLU A 302 -29.60 23.90 5.12
CA GLU A 302 -30.60 23.94 4.06
C GLU A 302 -30.07 23.31 2.78
N THR A 303 -28.84 23.65 2.37
CA THR A 303 -28.21 23.07 1.18
C THR A 303 -28.06 21.56 1.30
N MET A 304 -27.64 21.07 2.47
CA MET A 304 -27.56 19.63 2.74
C MET A 304 -28.93 18.97 2.62
N LEU A 305 -29.99 19.57 3.18
CA LEU A 305 -31.33 18.98 3.21
C LEU A 305 -31.92 18.87 1.81
N GLN A 306 -31.78 19.93 1.01
CA GLN A 306 -32.24 19.94 -0.38
C GLN A 306 -31.47 18.92 -1.23
N ALA A 307 -30.15 18.81 -1.07
CA ALA A 307 -29.34 17.81 -1.77
C ALA A 307 -29.73 16.38 -1.37
N ARG A 308 -30.02 16.14 -0.09
CA ARG A 308 -30.51 14.84 0.38
C ARG A 308 -31.86 14.49 -0.22
N TYR A 309 -32.80 15.44 -0.22
CA TYR A 309 -34.13 15.26 -0.82
C TYR A 309 -34.06 14.92 -2.31
N PHE A 310 -33.15 15.59 -3.05
CA PHE A 310 -32.88 15.27 -4.44
C PHE A 310 -32.45 13.82 -4.64
N LEU A 311 -31.50 13.35 -3.81
CA LEU A 311 -31.00 11.97 -3.89
C LEU A 311 -32.09 10.94 -3.54
N GLU A 312 -32.83 11.16 -2.45
CA GLU A 312 -33.94 10.29 -2.02
C GLU A 312 -35.01 10.12 -3.12
N ARG A 313 -35.32 11.20 -3.84
CA ARG A 313 -36.29 11.17 -4.94
C ARG A 313 -35.79 10.39 -6.17
N ASN A 314 -34.48 10.35 -6.39
CA ASN A 314 -33.87 9.74 -7.57
C ASN A 314 -33.36 8.31 -7.34
N VAL A 315 -33.56 7.72 -6.15
CA VAL A 315 -33.10 6.36 -5.80
C VAL A 315 -33.53 5.30 -6.81
N PHE A 316 -34.79 5.34 -7.26
CA PHE A 316 -35.33 4.35 -8.19
C PHE A 316 -35.13 4.71 -9.67
N ARG A 317 -34.52 5.86 -9.97
CA ARG A 317 -34.32 6.36 -11.34
C ARG A 317 -32.95 6.01 -11.90
N VAL A 318 -31.96 5.83 -11.03
CA VAL A 318 -30.58 5.51 -11.40
C VAL A 318 -30.34 4.00 -11.29
N ILE A 319 -29.91 3.40 -12.39
CA ILE A 319 -29.64 1.95 -12.47
C ILE A 319 -28.13 1.66 -12.54
N SER A 320 -27.33 2.66 -12.95
CA SER A 320 -25.88 2.51 -13.09
C SER A 320 -25.19 2.27 -11.73
N PRO A 321 -24.23 1.33 -11.65
CA PRO A 321 -23.63 0.92 -10.38
C PRO A 321 -22.83 2.04 -9.67
N CYS A 322 -22.12 2.88 -10.42
CA CYS A 322 -21.29 3.96 -9.86
C CYS A 322 -22.14 5.01 -9.11
N PRO A 323 -23.09 5.72 -9.77
CA PRO A 323 -23.91 6.73 -9.09
C PRO A 323 -24.79 6.12 -7.99
N LEU A 324 -25.23 4.86 -8.13
CA LEU A 324 -25.98 4.16 -7.07
C LEU A 324 -25.12 3.93 -5.81
N SER A 325 -23.87 3.52 -5.98
CA SER A 325 -22.94 3.33 -4.86
C SER A 325 -22.62 4.64 -4.12
N LEU A 326 -22.41 5.74 -4.86
CA LEU A 326 -22.16 7.05 -4.28
C LEU A 326 -23.39 7.61 -3.57
N MET A 327 -24.57 7.50 -4.19
CA MET A 327 -25.83 7.92 -3.59
C MET A 327 -26.12 7.16 -2.29
N THR A 328 -25.94 5.83 -2.29
CA THR A 328 -26.14 5.03 -1.07
C THR A 328 -25.16 5.42 0.03
N TYR A 329 -23.89 5.65 -0.29
CA TYR A 329 -22.90 6.14 0.67
C TYR A 329 -23.27 7.52 1.23
N ALA A 330 -23.66 8.47 0.37
CA ALA A 330 -24.08 9.81 0.78
C ALA A 330 -25.29 9.79 1.72
N LEU A 331 -26.31 8.98 1.41
CA LEU A 331 -27.51 8.84 2.24
C LEU A 331 -27.24 8.14 3.58
N ILE A 332 -26.22 7.25 3.65
CA ILE A 332 -25.82 6.63 4.91
C ILE A 332 -25.16 7.64 5.84
N LEU A 333 -24.35 8.56 5.29
CA LEU A 333 -23.68 9.61 6.07
C LEU A 333 -24.64 10.71 6.51
N GLY A 334 -25.65 11.05 5.69
CA GLY A 334 -26.61 12.13 5.97
C GLY A 334 -27.81 11.75 6.85
N LYS A 335 -27.67 10.73 7.71
CA LYS A 335 -28.73 10.21 8.59
C LYS A 335 -29.08 11.15 9.74
#